data_AF-A0AAE4RJE4-F1
#
_entry.id   AF-A0AAE4RJE4-F1
#
_cell.length_a   1.000
_cell.length_b   1.000
_cell.length_c   1.000
_cell.angle_alpha   90.00
_cell.angle_beta   90.00
_cell.angle_gamma   90.00
#
_symmetry.space_group_name_H-M   'P 1'
#
loop_
_entity.id
_entity.type
_entity.pdbx_description
1 polymer ?
#
loop_
_entity_poly.entity_id
_entity_poly.type
_entity_poly.pdbx_seq_one_letter_code
_entity_poly.pdbx_strand_id
1 'polypeptide(L)'
;MAVGDGDELAGLWRTVDELSADLPAPDRRAVRNAIANSVLEGHQPTADQIGRLVAFAAGKISMADYLTYVTQTAKTDTGQAPRTNRFSDES
;
A
#
# COMPACT_ATOMS: atom_id res chain seq x y z
N MET A 1 -3.27 -23.67 -12.72
CA MET A 1 -2.18 -23.61 -11.71
C MET A 1 -2.27 -22.25 -11.05
N ALA A 2 -2.89 -22.15 -9.87
CA ALA A 2 -2.97 -20.93 -9.07
C ALA A 2 -1.71 -20.83 -8.19
N VAL A 3 -0.55 -20.70 -8.84
CA VAL A 3 0.77 -20.50 -8.21
C VAL A 3 1.07 -18.99 -8.12
N GLY A 4 0.01 -18.17 -8.10
CA GLY A 4 0.10 -16.70 -8.11
C GLY A 4 -0.22 -16.13 -6.74
N ASP A 5 -1.46 -16.33 -6.29
CA ASP A 5 -2.01 -15.64 -5.11
C ASP A 5 -1.31 -16.03 -3.79
N GLY A 6 -0.93 -17.31 -3.64
CA GLY A 6 -0.26 -17.79 -2.44
C GLY A 6 1.19 -17.31 -2.32
N ASP A 7 1.93 -17.31 -3.43
CA ASP A 7 3.31 -16.83 -3.51
C ASP A 7 3.38 -15.30 -3.40
N GLU A 8 2.41 -14.60 -3.96
CA GLU A 8 2.27 -13.15 -3.86
C GLU A 8 1.95 -12.70 -2.43
N LEU A 9 1.02 -13.40 -1.76
CA LEU A 9 0.71 -13.17 -0.35
C LEU A 9 1.92 -13.50 0.54
N ALA A 10 2.67 -14.56 0.24
CA ALA A 10 3.90 -14.87 0.97
C ALA A 10 4.98 -13.79 0.77
N GLY A 11 5.10 -13.26 -0.45
CA GLY A 11 5.99 -12.13 -0.77
C GLY A 11 5.60 -10.85 -0.03
N LEU A 12 4.30 -10.57 0.07
CA LEU A 12 3.77 -9.46 0.85
C LEU A 12 4.17 -9.58 2.33
N TRP A 13 3.92 -10.73 2.96
CA TRP A 13 4.26 -10.93 4.36
C TRP A 13 5.76 -10.86 4.63
N ARG A 14 6.59 -11.38 3.72
CA ARG A 14 8.04 -11.22 3.81
C ARG A 14 8.44 -9.74 3.81
N THR A 15 7.85 -8.94 2.92
CA THR A 15 8.11 -7.50 2.83
C THR A 15 7.69 -6.78 4.11
N VAL A 16 6.54 -7.13 4.70
CA VAL A 16 6.09 -6.59 5.99
C VAL A 16 7.07 -6.92 7.11
N ASP A 17 7.53 -8.17 7.18
CA ASP A 17 8.48 -8.62 8.21
C ASP A 17 9.84 -7.94 8.05
N GLU A 18 10.34 -7.79 6.82
CA GLU A 18 11.60 -7.09 6.52
C GLU A 18 11.53 -5.61 6.90
N LEU A 19 10.49 -4.90 6.47
CA LEU A 19 10.37 -3.46 6.72
C LEU A 19 10.09 -3.15 8.19
N SER A 20 9.37 -4.03 8.90
CA SER A 20 9.03 -3.81 10.31
C SER A 20 10.06 -4.38 11.28
N ALA A 21 11.15 -5.01 10.81
CA ALA A 21 12.11 -5.74 11.64
C ALA A 21 12.66 -4.90 12.82
N ASP A 22 12.95 -3.62 12.57
CA ASP A 22 13.53 -2.68 13.53
C ASP A 22 12.53 -2.08 14.52
N LEU A 23 11.22 -2.33 14.34
CA LEU A 23 10.19 -1.82 15.25
C LEU A 23 10.12 -2.64 16.55
N PRO A 24 9.73 -2.01 17.67
CA PRO A 24 9.32 -2.72 18.87
C PRO A 24 8.21 -3.75 18.60
N ALA A 25 8.19 -4.83 19.37
CA ALA A 25 7.17 -5.88 19.26
C ALA A 25 5.70 -5.39 19.22
N PRO A 26 5.26 -4.42 20.05
CA PRO A 26 3.89 -3.91 19.95
C PRO A 26 3.61 -3.23 18.60
N ASP A 27 4.56 -2.46 18.08
CA ASP A 27 4.42 -1.70 16.85
C ASP A 27 4.45 -2.61 15.62
N ARG A 28 5.31 -3.64 15.62
CA ARG A 28 5.29 -4.70 14.59
C ARG A 28 3.92 -5.38 14.51
N ARG A 29 3.32 -5.69 15.66
CA ARG A 29 1.99 -6.31 15.71
C ARG A 29 0.91 -5.36 15.18
N ALA A 30 1.00 -4.07 15.49
CA ALA A 30 0.08 -3.06 14.98
C ALA A 30 0.15 -2.95 13.44
N VAL A 31 1.37 -2.86 12.88
CA VAL A 31 1.60 -2.84 11.42
C VAL A 31 1.03 -4.11 10.77
N ARG A 32 1.37 -5.29 11.31
CA ARG A 32 0.89 -6.57 10.77
C ARG A 32 -0.63 -6.69 10.77
N ASN A 33 -1.29 -6.23 11.84
CA ASN A 33 -2.75 -6.25 11.93
C ASN A 33 -3.41 -5.28 10.93
N ALA A 34 -2.85 -4.08 10.75
CA ALA A 34 -3.36 -3.11 9.79
C ALA A 34 -3.27 -3.65 8.35
N ILE A 35 -2.16 -4.28 7.98
CA ILE A 35 -2.00 -4.92 6.67
C ILE A 35 -2.94 -6.12 6.53
N ALA A 36 -3.10 -6.95 7.56
CA ALA A 36 -4.04 -8.08 7.55
C ALA A 36 -5.48 -7.61 7.27
N ASN A 37 -5.91 -6.54 7.95
CA ASN A 37 -7.25 -5.98 7.72
C ASN A 37 -7.39 -5.44 6.29
N SER A 38 -6.38 -4.74 5.77
CA SER A 38 -6.41 -4.24 4.39
C SER A 38 -6.53 -5.37 3.36
N VAL A 39 -5.79 -6.46 3.54
CA VAL A 39 -5.89 -7.67 2.69
C VAL A 39 -7.27 -8.33 2.78
N LEU A 40 -7.84 -8.42 3.98
CA LEU A 40 -9.21 -8.95 4.17
C LEU A 40 -10.28 -8.06 3.52
N GLU A 41 -10.03 -6.76 3.42
CA GLU A 41 -10.86 -5.80 2.68
C GLU A 41 -10.63 -5.84 1.16
N GLY A 42 -9.82 -6.79 0.66
CA GLY A 42 -9.51 -6.96 -0.76
C GLY A 42 -8.49 -5.95 -1.31
N HIS A 43 -7.81 -5.20 -0.44
CA HIS A 43 -6.76 -4.27 -0.84
C HIS A 43 -5.40 -4.92 -0.69
N GLN A 44 -4.56 -4.76 -1.70
CA GLN A 44 -3.22 -5.32 -1.69
C GLN A 44 -2.20 -4.19 -1.56
N PRO A 45 -1.69 -3.92 -0.34
CA PRO A 45 -0.83 -2.79 -0.13
C PRO A 45 0.53 -2.97 -0.81
N THR A 46 1.02 -1.91 -1.44
CA THR A 46 2.33 -1.89 -2.08
C THR A 46 3.44 -1.76 -1.04
N ALA A 47 4.68 -2.11 -1.43
CA ALA A 47 5.86 -1.95 -0.57
C ALA A 47 6.02 -0.51 -0.06
N ASP A 48 5.72 0.50 -0.88
CA ASP A 48 5.76 1.92 -0.50
C ASP A 48 4.71 2.25 0.58
N GLN A 49 3.49 1.71 0.45
CA GLN A 49 2.44 1.89 1.45
C GLN A 49 2.80 1.23 2.79
N ILE A 50 3.37 0.03 2.74
CA ILE A 50 3.89 -0.67 3.93
C ILE A 50 5.01 0.14 4.58
N GLY A 51 5.97 0.63 3.80
CA GLY A 51 7.09 1.45 4.29
C GLY A 51 6.63 2.73 4.96
N ARG A 52 5.59 3.39 4.43
CA ARG A 52 4.98 4.59 5.05
C ARG A 52 4.30 4.27 6.37
N LEU A 53 3.56 3.17 6.44
CA LEU A 53 2.92 2.71 7.67
C LEU A 53 3.96 2.38 8.75
N VAL A 54 5.05 1.70 8.37
CA VAL A 54 6.20 1.44 9.25
C VAL A 54 6.86 2.73 9.71
N ALA A 55 7.09 3.69 8.82
CA ALA A 55 7.67 4.98 9.18
C ALA A 55 6.79 5.75 10.17
N PHE A 56 5.47 5.67 10.03
CA PHE A 56 4.52 6.24 10.98
C PHE A 56 4.58 5.52 12.34
N ALA A 57 4.58 4.19 12.34
CA ALA A 57 4.71 3.38 13.56
C ALA A 57 6.07 3.61 14.28
N ALA A 58 7.13 3.88 13.52
CA ALA A 58 8.44 4.26 14.05
C ALA A 58 8.50 5.70 14.60
N GLY A 59 7.43 6.49 14.45
CA GLY A 59 7.43 7.91 14.79
C GLY A 59 8.30 8.79 13.88
N LYS A 60 8.73 8.29 12.72
CA LYS A 60 9.56 9.02 11.74
C LYS A 60 8.76 10.02 10.92
N ILE A 61 7.45 9.80 10.78
CA ILE A 61 6.51 10.71 10.12
C ILE A 61 5.30 10.95 11.02
N SER A 62 4.65 12.10 10.85
CA SER A 62 3.42 12.40 11.59
C SER A 62 2.19 11.72 10.99
N MET A 63 1.09 11.66 11.75
CA MET A 63 -0.21 11.22 11.22
C MET A 63 -0.67 12.09 10.05
N ALA A 64 -0.38 13.40 10.07
CA ALA A 64 -0.74 14.31 8.99
C ALA A 64 0.02 13.98 7.70
N ASP A 65 1.30 13.65 7.79
CA ASP A 65 2.12 13.24 6.65
C ASP A 65 1.64 11.90 6.08
N TYR A 66 1.30 10.96 6.96
CA TYR A 66 0.74 9.67 6.59
C TYR A 66 -0.60 9.82 5.85
N LEU A 67 -1.54 10.59 6.39
CA LEU A 67 -2.84 10.84 5.76
C LEU A 67 -2.71 11.57 4.42
N THR A 68 -1.78 12.53 4.32
CA THR A 68 -1.48 13.23 3.07
C THR A 68 -1.05 12.25 1.98
N TYR A 69 -0.20 11.28 2.32
CA TYR A 69 0.20 10.25 1.38
C TYR A 69 -0.96 9.34 0.97
N VAL A 70 -1.69 8.77 1.94
CA VAL A 70 -2.81 7.84 1.66
C VAL A 70 -3.89 8.50 0.80
N THR A 71 -4.21 9.77 1.06
CA THR A 71 -5.19 10.52 0.27
C THR A 71 -4.69 10.87 -1.14
N GLN A 72 -3.38 11.06 -1.34
CA GLN A 72 -2.80 11.25 -2.67
C GLN A 72 -2.78 9.95 -3.48
N THR A 73 -2.44 8.82 -2.84
CA THR A 73 -2.43 7.51 -3.51
C THR A 73 -3.83 7.08 -3.94
N ALA A 74 -4.86 7.31 -3.10
CA ALA A 74 -6.24 6.98 -3.44
C ALA A 74 -6.78 7.77 -4.66
N LYS A 75 -6.31 9.00 -4.86
CA LYS A 75 -6.67 9.83 -6.03
C LYS A 75 -6.00 9.34 -7.32
N THR A 76 -4.90 8.60 -7.21
CA THR A 76 -4.18 8.08 -8.37
C THR A 76 -4.84 6.79 -8.87
N ASP A 77 -5.42 5.99 -7.95
CA ASP A 77 -6.14 4.75 -8.26
C ASP A 77 -7.49 5.00 -8.97
N THR A 78 -8.16 6.12 -8.66
CA THR A 78 -9.38 6.58 -9.36
C THR A 78 -9.09 7.35 -10.66
N GLY A 79 -7.82 7.47 -11.05
CA GLY A 79 -7.34 8.32 -12.14
C GLY A 79 -7.05 7.64 -13.47
N GLN A 80 -7.43 6.37 -13.69
CA GLN A 80 -7.30 5.75 -15.01
C GLN A 80 -8.46 6.13 -15.94
N ALA A 81 -8.15 7.15 -16.76
CA ALA A 81 -8.75 7.62 -18.02
C ALA A 81 -9.84 8.71 -17.97
N PRO A 82 -9.56 9.92 -18.51
CA PRO A 82 -10.36 10.43 -19.61
C PRO A 82 -9.90 9.73 -20.89
N ARG A 83 -10.78 8.89 -21.45
CA ARG A 83 -10.75 8.56 -22.88
C ARG A 83 -10.95 9.88 -23.64
N THR A 84 -9.89 10.60 -23.95
CA THR A 84 -10.02 11.71 -24.90
C THR A 84 -10.11 11.07 -26.27
N ASN A 85 -11.35 10.89 -26.72
CA ASN A 85 -11.70 10.74 -28.12
C ASN A 85 -10.80 11.66 -28.96
N ARG A 86 -9.86 11.08 -29.70
CA ARG A 86 -9.22 11.75 -30.82
C ARG A 86 -10.21 11.72 -31.99
N PHE A 87 -11.31 12.47 -31.84
CA PHE A 87 -12.09 12.90 -32.98
C PHE A 87 -11.56 14.27 -33.39
N SER A 88 -11.40 14.41 -34.70
CA SER A 88 -11.01 15.61 -35.45
C SER A 88 -9.51 15.90 -35.46
N ASP A 89 -8.83 15.45 -36.52
CA ASP A 89 -8.38 16.36 -37.59
C ASP A 89 -7.63 15.55 -38.66
N GLU A 90 -8.29 15.22 -39.79
CA GLU A 90 -7.60 15.18 -41.09
C GLU A 90 -8.61 15.24 -42.25
N SER A 91 -8.64 16.43 -42.87
CA SER A 91 -8.94 16.80 -44.27
C SER A 91 -10.24 16.37 -44.96
#